data_AF-A0A7Y8I7K0-F1
#
_entry.id   AF-A0A7Y8I7K0-F1
#
_cell.length_a   1.000
_cell.length_b   1.000
_cell.length_c   1.000
_cell.angle_alpha   90.00
_cell.angle_beta   90.00
_cell.angle_gamma   90.00
#
_symmetry.space_group_name_H-M   'P 1'
#
loop_
_entity.id
_entity.type
_entity.pdbx_description
1 polymer ?
#
loop_
_entity_poly.entity_id
_entity_poly.type
_entity_poly.pdbx_seq_one_letter_code
_entity_poly.pdbx_strand_id
1 'polypeptide(L)'
;MKIKSELNMTQYDFEKDYSIDELDFGGETEEQASNKMKFVEDNLWTKLESAGKKITFAKDIKALYYYMKDPFVGWHRKAIVVAGLIYFLVPLDAIPDFSPFIGFLDDLGVITSLLKYLGKELVPYYKY
;
A
#
# COMPACT_ATOMS: atom_id res chain seq x y z
N MET A 1 -5.97 -27.62 -36.56
CA MET A 1 -6.93 -26.84 -35.77
C MET A 1 -6.83 -27.26 -34.32
N LYS A 2 -6.09 -26.50 -33.50
CA LYS A 2 -6.04 -26.63 -32.03
C LYS A 2 -5.75 -25.23 -31.51
N ILE A 3 -6.79 -24.56 -31.01
CA ILE A 3 -6.68 -23.19 -30.49
C ILE A 3 -6.60 -23.28 -28.96
N LYS A 4 -5.45 -22.81 -28.48
CA LYS A 4 -5.16 -22.14 -27.20
C LYS A 4 -5.34 -22.94 -25.90
N SER A 5 -4.18 -23.41 -25.43
CA SER A 5 -3.74 -23.25 -24.04
C SER A 5 -3.83 -21.78 -23.60
N GLU A 6 -4.32 -21.53 -22.39
CA GLU A 6 -3.91 -20.47 -21.45
C GLU A 6 -4.99 -20.36 -20.37
N LEU A 7 -4.58 -20.37 -19.10
CA LEU A 7 -5.11 -19.54 -18.00
C LEU A 7 -4.29 -19.87 -16.73
N ASN A 8 -3.03 -19.43 -16.71
CA ASN A 8 -2.30 -19.20 -15.46
C ASN A 8 -2.92 -17.96 -14.79
N MET A 9 -3.79 -18.17 -13.80
CA MET A 9 -4.45 -17.10 -13.02
C MET A 9 -3.53 -16.39 -12.02
N THR A 10 -2.21 -16.59 -12.08
CA THR A 10 -1.23 -16.00 -11.14
C THR A 10 -0.58 -14.71 -11.63
N GLN A 11 -0.85 -14.31 -12.88
CA GLN A 11 -0.32 -13.09 -13.51
C GLN A 11 -1.40 -12.06 -13.89
N TYR A 12 -2.60 -12.16 -13.32
CA TYR A 12 -3.69 -11.24 -13.64
C TYR A 12 -3.40 -9.83 -13.08
N ASP A 13 -2.80 -9.00 -13.94
CA ASP A 13 -2.99 -7.55 -14.10
C ASP A 13 -2.78 -6.62 -12.88
N PHE A 14 -1.77 -6.88 -12.04
CA PHE A 14 -1.32 -5.87 -11.06
C PHE A 14 -0.40 -4.80 -11.68
N GLU A 15 0.17 -5.09 -12.85
CA GLU A 15 1.16 -4.26 -13.57
C GLU A 15 0.52 -3.22 -14.52
N LYS A 16 -0.81 -3.21 -14.69
CA LYS A 16 -1.44 -2.46 -15.78
C LYS A 16 -2.07 -1.14 -15.30
N ASP A 17 -1.40 -0.07 -15.74
CA ASP A 17 -1.95 1.28 -15.97
C ASP A 17 -2.33 2.11 -14.73
N TYR A 18 -1.37 2.28 -13.81
CA TYR A 18 -1.34 3.50 -13.01
C TYR A 18 -0.05 4.25 -13.33
N SER A 19 -0.17 5.35 -14.06
CA SER A 19 0.95 6.24 -14.28
C SER A 19 1.34 6.87 -12.94
N ILE A 20 2.63 6.85 -12.61
CA ILE A 20 3.16 7.43 -11.36
C ILE A 20 2.86 8.93 -11.28
N ASP A 21 2.68 9.59 -12.43
CA ASP A 21 2.27 10.98 -12.55
C ASP A 21 0.81 11.22 -12.11
N GLU A 22 -0.05 10.18 -12.14
CA GLU A 22 -1.42 10.20 -11.59
C GLU A 22 -1.49 9.75 -10.13
N LEU A 23 -0.48 9.01 -9.65
CA LEU A 23 -0.32 8.62 -8.24
C LEU A 23 0.39 9.73 -7.46
N ASP A 24 -0.29 10.86 -7.30
CA ASP A 24 0.06 11.83 -6.27
C ASP A 24 0.13 11.09 -4.91
N PHE A 25 1.30 11.00 -4.27
CA PHE A 25 1.38 10.37 -2.93
C PHE A 25 0.75 11.27 -1.84
N GLY A 26 0.31 12.48 -2.23
CA GLY A 26 -0.62 13.34 -1.52
C GLY A 26 -2.08 13.09 -1.90
N GLY A 27 -2.97 13.31 -0.94
CA GLY A 27 -4.33 13.73 -1.24
C GLY A 27 -4.37 15.21 -0.91
N GLU A 28 -4.47 16.07 -1.91
CA GLU A 28 -4.76 17.48 -1.66
C GLU A 28 -6.21 17.63 -1.18
N THR A 29 -7.05 16.63 -1.46
CA THR A 29 -8.46 16.56 -1.09
C THR A 29 -8.87 15.23 -0.45
N GLU A 30 -9.95 15.29 0.33
CA GLU A 30 -10.57 14.12 1.00
C GLU A 30 -11.12 13.08 -0.01
N GLU A 31 -11.54 13.53 -1.19
CA GLU A 31 -12.07 12.66 -2.26
C GLU A 31 -10.98 11.77 -2.85
N GLN A 32 -9.81 12.34 -3.17
CA GLN A 32 -8.65 11.60 -3.66
C GLN A 32 -8.17 10.57 -2.63
N ALA A 33 -8.15 10.96 -1.35
CA ALA A 33 -7.82 10.04 -0.27
C ALA A 33 -8.80 8.87 -0.20
N SER A 34 -10.10 9.13 -0.37
CA SER A 34 -11.14 8.09 -0.35
C SER A 34 -11.01 7.07 -1.48
N ASN A 35 -10.71 7.52 -2.70
CA ASN A 35 -10.48 6.61 -3.84
C ASN A 35 -9.25 5.71 -3.61
N LYS A 36 -8.16 6.28 -3.10
CA LYS A 36 -6.94 5.53 -2.76
C LYS A 36 -7.16 4.56 -1.58
N MET A 37 -7.96 4.93 -0.59
CA MET A 37 -8.38 4.04 0.49
C MET A 37 -9.12 2.81 -0.05
N LYS A 38 -10.01 3.00 -1.02
CA LYS A 38 -10.73 1.90 -1.67
C LYS A 38 -9.77 0.97 -2.41
N PHE A 39 -8.81 1.51 -3.15
CA PHE A 39 -7.76 0.71 -3.80
C PHE A 39 -6.98 -0.14 -2.78
N VAL A 40 -6.60 0.44 -1.64
CA VAL A 40 -5.95 -0.31 -0.55
C VAL A 40 -6.85 -1.43 -0.04
N GLU A 41 -8.12 -1.13 0.22
CA GLU A 41 -9.09 -2.11 0.72
C GLU A 41 -9.28 -3.31 -0.21
N ASP A 42 -9.34 -3.07 -1.51
CA ASP A 42 -9.56 -4.09 -2.52
C ASP A 42 -8.33 -5.00 -2.74
N ASN A 43 -7.11 -4.49 -2.49
CA ASN A 43 -5.87 -5.18 -2.88
C ASN A 43 -5.01 -5.68 -1.71
N LEU A 44 -5.15 -5.10 -0.52
CA LEU A 44 -4.21 -5.33 0.60
C LEU A 44 -4.16 -6.80 1.03
N TRP A 45 -5.30 -7.44 1.13
CA TRP A 45 -5.39 -8.82 1.60
C TRP A 45 -4.73 -9.80 0.63
N THR A 46 -5.01 -9.64 -0.67
CA THR A 46 -4.38 -10.44 -1.73
C THR A 46 -2.87 -10.32 -1.70
N LYS A 47 -2.34 -9.09 -1.55
CA LYS A 47 -0.89 -8.87 -1.44
C LYS A 47 -0.31 -9.50 -0.17
N LEU A 48 -0.97 -9.32 0.98
CA LEU A 48 -0.51 -9.82 2.26
C LEU A 48 -0.48 -11.36 2.30
N GLU A 49 -1.48 -12.00 1.69
CA GLU A 49 -1.53 -13.46 1.52
C GLU A 49 -0.42 -13.96 0.57
N SER A 50 -0.23 -13.27 -0.56
CA SER A 50 0.78 -13.62 -1.56
C SER A 50 2.21 -13.51 -1.03
N ALA A 51 2.46 -12.56 -0.13
CA ALA A 51 3.75 -12.40 0.51
C ALA A 51 4.05 -13.49 1.57
N GLY A 52 3.04 -14.29 1.93
CA GLY A 52 3.19 -15.52 2.71
C GLY A 52 3.39 -15.33 4.21
N LYS A 53 3.34 -16.46 4.95
CA LYS A 53 3.32 -16.50 6.43
C LYS A 53 4.63 -16.06 7.12
N LYS A 54 5.67 -15.69 6.37
CA LYS A 54 6.98 -15.30 6.90
C LYS A 54 7.12 -13.80 7.14
N ILE A 55 6.13 -12.99 6.75
CA ILE A 55 6.15 -11.54 7.01
C ILE A 55 5.97 -11.28 8.52
N THR A 56 6.99 -10.64 9.11
CA THR A 56 7.02 -10.25 10.53
C THR A 56 6.13 -9.05 10.83
N PHE A 57 5.79 -8.25 9.81
CA PHE A 57 5.05 -6.99 9.94
C PHE A 57 3.56 -7.10 9.56
N ALA A 58 3.00 -8.31 9.45
CA ALA A 58 1.59 -8.50 9.07
C ALA A 58 0.61 -7.90 10.10
N LYS A 59 1.01 -7.90 11.37
CA LYS A 59 0.26 -7.24 12.44
C LYS A 59 0.26 -5.72 12.29
N ASP A 60 1.40 -5.15 11.88
CA ASP A 60 1.55 -3.72 11.64
C ASP A 60 0.70 -3.25 10.46
N ILE A 61 0.68 -4.03 9.37
CA ILE A 61 -0.17 -3.76 8.19
C ILE A 61 -1.66 -3.79 8.55
N LYS A 62 -2.08 -4.75 9.38
CA LYS A 62 -3.46 -4.80 9.88
C LYS A 62 -3.79 -3.59 10.75
N ALA A 63 -2.89 -3.19 11.65
CA ALA A 63 -3.09 -1.99 12.47
C ALA A 63 -3.24 -0.73 11.60
N LEU A 64 -2.41 -0.59 10.57
CA LEU A 64 -2.50 0.50 9.58
C LEU A 64 -3.82 0.47 8.81
N TYR A 65 -4.28 -0.71 8.37
CA TYR A 65 -5.58 -0.87 7.70
C TYR A 65 -6.74 -0.40 8.60
N TYR A 66 -6.77 -0.82 9.86
CA TYR A 66 -7.84 -0.40 10.77
C TYR A 66 -7.76 1.09 11.14
N TYR A 67 -6.55 1.63 11.29
CA TYR A 67 -6.33 3.07 11.47
C TYR A 67 -6.90 3.88 10.29
N MET A 68 -6.66 3.42 9.06
CA MET A 68 -7.20 4.03 7.84
C MET A 68 -8.74 4.04 7.83
N LYS A 69 -9.39 2.98 8.35
CA LYS A 69 -10.85 2.85 8.36
C LYS A 69 -11.54 3.59 9.51
N ASP A 70 -10.80 4.10 10.48
CA ASP A 70 -11.38 4.73 11.67
C ASP A 70 -12.03 6.09 11.33
N PRO A 71 -13.34 6.30 11.54
CA PRO A 71 -14.00 7.57 11.24
C PRO A 71 -13.49 8.75 12.09
N PHE A 72 -12.88 8.51 13.25
CA PHE A 72 -12.33 9.54 14.12
C PHE A 72 -10.92 9.99 13.71
N VAL A 73 -10.26 9.27 12.80
CA VAL A 73 -8.97 9.67 12.24
C VAL A 73 -9.20 10.68 11.11
N GLY A 74 -8.55 11.84 11.22
CA GLY A 74 -8.60 12.89 10.20
C GLY A 74 -8.05 12.41 8.86
N TRP A 75 -8.67 12.87 7.77
CA TRP A 75 -8.38 12.39 6.41
C TRP A 75 -6.90 12.56 6.00
N HIS A 76 -6.23 13.64 6.42
CA HIS A 76 -4.80 13.83 6.18
C HIS A 76 -3.94 12.71 6.77
N ARG A 77 -4.29 12.22 7.96
CA ARG A 77 -3.58 11.11 8.61
C ARG A 77 -3.83 9.80 7.89
N LYS A 78 -5.07 9.58 7.44
CA LYS A 78 -5.42 8.43 6.58
C LYS A 78 -4.63 8.45 5.28
N ALA A 79 -4.50 9.61 4.64
CA ALA A 79 -3.76 9.77 3.39
C ALA A 79 -2.29 9.31 3.53
N ILE A 80 -1.62 9.67 4.64
CA ILE A 80 -0.25 9.22 4.92
C ILE A 80 -0.17 7.68 5.03
N VAL A 81 -1.13 7.07 5.72
CA VAL A 81 -1.21 5.60 5.84
C VAL A 81 -1.47 4.94 4.50
N VAL A 82 -2.42 5.48 3.74
CA VAL A 82 -2.81 4.99 2.42
C VAL A 82 -1.62 5.04 1.47
N ALA A 83 -0.85 6.12 1.46
CA ALA A 83 0.36 6.23 0.64
C ALA A 83 1.38 5.13 0.98
N GLY A 84 1.62 4.87 2.26
CA GLY A 84 2.52 3.78 2.67
C GLY A 84 1.98 2.39 2.34
N LEU A 85 0.67 2.17 2.43
CA LEU A 85 0.04 0.90 2.04
C LEU A 85 0.04 0.69 0.52
N ILE A 86 -0.15 1.75 -0.27
CA ILE A 86 -0.01 1.70 -1.74
C ILE A 86 1.42 1.34 -2.14
N TYR A 87 2.42 1.91 -1.48
CA TYR A 87 3.82 1.53 -1.68
C TYR A 87 4.05 0.03 -1.41
N PHE A 88 3.47 -0.51 -0.33
CA PHE A 88 3.55 -1.94 -0.03
C PHE A 88 2.87 -2.81 -1.09
N LEU A 89 1.75 -2.33 -1.63
CA LEU A 89 0.97 -3.00 -2.67
C LEU A 89 1.77 -3.08 -3.98
N VAL A 90 2.32 -1.95 -4.42
CA VAL A 90 3.06 -1.75 -5.68
C VAL A 90 4.55 -1.49 -5.36
N PRO A 91 5.38 -2.53 -5.09
CA PRO A 91 6.80 -2.34 -4.85
C PRO A 91 7.51 -1.78 -6.09
N LEU A 92 8.50 -0.93 -5.88
CA LEU A 92 9.15 -0.04 -6.86
C LEU A 92 9.90 -0.72 -8.03
N ASP A 93 9.89 -2.05 -8.17
CA ASP A 93 10.46 -2.77 -9.33
C ASP A 93 9.79 -2.38 -10.68
N ALA A 94 8.74 -1.54 -10.65
CA ALA A 94 8.07 -0.95 -11.81
C ALA A 94 8.40 0.55 -12.06
N ILE A 95 9.40 1.14 -11.38
CA ILE A 95 9.82 2.53 -11.58
C ILE A 95 11.22 2.59 -12.23
N PRO A 96 11.32 2.70 -13.57
CA PRO A 96 12.56 3.10 -14.22
C PRO A 96 12.76 4.62 -14.06
N ASP A 97 13.87 4.98 -13.42
CA ASP A 97 14.57 6.28 -13.39
C ASP A 97 13.73 7.53 -13.14
N PHE A 98 13.83 8.16 -11.95
CA PHE A 98 13.97 9.62 -11.73
C PHE A 98 14.07 9.98 -10.23
N SER A 99 15.18 9.68 -9.54
CA SER A 99 15.67 10.59 -8.48
C SER A 99 17.07 10.20 -7.99
N PRO A 100 18.13 10.95 -8.33
CA PRO A 100 19.48 10.72 -7.81
C PRO A 100 19.64 11.01 -6.30
N PHE A 101 18.56 11.30 -5.57
CA PHE A 101 18.56 11.59 -4.14
C PHE A 101 17.82 10.56 -3.27
N ILE A 102 17.17 9.56 -3.85
CA ILE A 102 16.46 8.49 -3.11
C ILE A 102 17.41 7.30 -2.90
N GLY A 103 18.50 7.55 -2.18
CA GLY A 103 19.55 6.55 -1.93
C GLY A 103 19.40 5.72 -0.65
N PHE A 104 18.29 5.84 0.09
CA PHE A 104 18.17 5.24 1.45
C PHE A 104 16.84 4.52 1.75
N LEU A 105 15.97 4.34 0.76
CA LEU A 105 14.60 3.80 0.92
C LEU A 105 14.47 2.42 0.26
N ASP A 106 15.21 1.43 0.74
CA ASP A 106 14.99 0.02 0.37
C ASP A 106 13.68 -0.45 1.07
N ASP A 107 12.78 -1.14 0.36
CA ASP A 107 11.31 -1.35 0.56
C ASP A 107 10.70 -1.46 1.98
N LEU A 108 11.49 -1.73 3.01
CA LEU A 108 11.06 -1.77 4.42
C LEU A 108 11.13 -0.40 5.12
N GLY A 109 11.90 0.55 4.58
CA GLY A 109 12.13 1.86 5.18
C GLY A 109 10.85 2.70 5.28
N VAL A 110 9.98 2.65 4.27
CA VAL A 110 8.72 3.41 4.22
C VAL A 110 7.76 2.95 5.31
N ILE A 111 7.46 1.65 5.37
CA ILE A 111 6.57 1.09 6.40
C ILE A 111 7.16 1.32 7.79
N THR A 112 8.46 1.08 7.99
CA THR A 112 9.11 1.32 9.29
C THR A 112 9.01 2.79 9.72
N SER A 113 9.20 3.73 8.78
CA SER A 113 9.07 5.17 9.05
C SER A 113 7.64 5.56 9.39
N LEU A 114 6.66 4.98 8.70
CA LEU A 114 5.24 5.18 8.96
C LEU A 114 4.85 4.68 10.36
N LEU A 115 5.31 3.49 10.74
CA LEU A 115 5.09 2.92 12.07
C LEU A 115 5.74 3.79 13.16
N LYS A 116 6.94 4.32 12.92
CA LYS A 116 7.59 5.24 13.86
C LYS A 116 6.84 6.56 13.99
N TYR A 117 6.34 7.11 12.88
CA TYR A 117 5.59 8.36 12.85
C TYR A 117 4.24 8.25 13.57
N LEU A 118 3.51 7.14 13.36
CA LEU A 118 2.18 6.91 13.92
C LEU A 118 2.18 6.05 15.19
N GLY A 119 3.34 5.69 15.74
CA GLY A 119 3.47 4.60 16.71
C GLY A 119 2.53 4.69 17.92
N LYS A 120 2.36 5.88 18.51
CA LYS A 120 1.42 6.09 19.62
C LYS A 120 -0.05 5.97 19.20
N GLU A 121 -0.35 6.41 17.99
CA GLU A 121 -1.70 6.40 17.44
C GLU A 121 -2.10 4.99 16.98
N LEU A 122 -1.14 4.13 16.62
CA LEU A 122 -1.40 2.75 16.19
C LEU A 122 -1.67 1.78 17.34
N VAL A 123 -1.26 2.10 18.57
CA VAL A 123 -1.42 1.22 19.76
C VAL A 123 -2.84 0.63 19.87
N PRO A 124 -3.93 1.40 19.73
CA PRO A 124 -5.29 0.88 19.86
C PRO A 124 -5.69 -0.09 18.74
N TYR A 125 -4.97 -0.12 17.62
CA TYR A 125 -5.32 -0.88 16.42
C TYR A 125 -4.61 -2.24 16.33
N TYR A 126 -3.59 -2.48 17.17
CA TYR A 126 -2.92 -3.80 17.27
C TYR A 126 -3.77 -4.90 17.93
N LYS A 127 -4.95 -4.53 18.46
CA LYS A 127 -5.90 -5.47 19.07
C LYS A 127 -6.78 -6.23 18.05
N TYR A 128 -6.72 -5.84 16.78
CA TYR A 128 -7.45 -6.43 15.67
C TYR A 128 -6.51 -7.25 14.77
#